data_AF-X0UF77-F1
#
_entry.id   AF-X0UF77-F1
#
_cell.length_a   1.000
_cell.length_b   1.000
_cell.length_c   1.000
_cell.angle_alpha   90.00
_cell.angle_beta   90.00
_cell.angle_gamma   90.00
#
_symmetry.space_group_name_H-M   'P 1'
#
loop_
_entity.id
_entity.type
_entity.pdbx_description
1 polymer ?
#
loop_
_entity_poly.entity_id
_entity_poly.type
_entity_poly.pdbx_seq_one_letter_code
_entity_poly.pdbx_strand_id
1 'polypeptide(L)'
;VPMVEQLGGKLISDDGKTAIVNDEAWLKFLKFMQEWGPSGKNLGSPTYTNARKLFNKDNNDMGMCLTGLYQQGRIKSDNPDFYNSGEWMVVPFPVFKNAVKDVPAAYYGHYYMVNGQKSKENQQMAWKFVAYMLSHPEEYLTKVNIVQPTVELMKSETYKSMPYSEVFTNDMAKGHIVYYGENSAQIQSHIVEAIQSVMLAGVSPEDALKTLRRKVQEVLDEG
;
A
#
# COMPACT_ATOMS: atom_id res chain seq x y z
N VAL A 1 6.62 3.85 -4.26
CA VAL A 1 7.78 2.94 -4.43
C VAL A 1 7.51 1.86 -5.47
N PRO A 2 6.39 1.09 -5.46
CA PRO A 2 6.13 0.07 -6.49
C PRO A 2 6.29 0.55 -7.93
N MET A 3 5.78 1.74 -8.24
CA MET A 3 5.92 2.37 -9.56
C MET A 3 7.38 2.60 -9.98
N VAL A 4 8.27 2.90 -9.03
CA VAL A 4 9.72 3.05 -9.29
C VAL A 4 10.35 1.67 -9.49
N GLU A 5 9.95 0.67 -8.71
CA GLU A 5 10.47 -0.70 -8.80
C GLU A 5 10.07 -1.38 -10.12
N GLN A 6 8.86 -1.13 -10.61
CA GLN A 6 8.42 -1.53 -11.95
C GLN A 6 9.36 -1.00 -13.03
N LEU A 7 9.94 0.20 -12.84
CA LEU A 7 10.89 0.83 -13.76
C LEU A 7 12.36 0.49 -13.44
N GLY A 8 12.60 -0.43 -12.51
CA GLY A 8 13.93 -0.94 -12.17
C GLY A 8 14.69 -0.11 -11.14
N GLY A 9 14.05 0.83 -10.46
CA GLY A 9 14.65 1.55 -9.33
C GLY A 9 14.42 0.88 -7.99
N LYS A 10 15.08 1.41 -6.96
CA LYS A 10 14.90 0.99 -5.56
C LYS A 10 14.96 2.21 -4.64
N LEU A 11 14.27 2.12 -3.50
CA LEU A 11 14.37 3.12 -2.44
C LEU A 11 15.73 3.07 -1.76
N ILE A 12 16.19 1.88 -1.39
CA ILE A 12 17.50 1.62 -0.81
C ILE A 12 18.15 0.47 -1.60
N SER A 13 19.47 0.51 -1.76
CA SER A 13 20.25 -0.59 -2.35
C SER A 13 20.18 -1.87 -1.50
N ASP A 14 20.52 -3.01 -2.10
CA ASP A 14 20.42 -4.32 -1.44
C ASP A 14 21.35 -4.46 -0.24
N ASP A 15 22.45 -3.70 -0.22
CA ASP A 15 23.38 -3.64 0.92
C ASP A 15 22.95 -2.63 2.00
N GLY A 16 21.83 -1.94 1.81
CA GLY A 16 21.28 -0.97 2.75
C GLY A 16 21.96 0.40 2.74
N LYS A 17 22.96 0.65 1.88
CA LYS A 17 23.87 1.80 2.03
C LYS A 17 23.57 3.00 1.13
N THR A 18 22.91 2.78 0.01
CA THR A 18 22.69 3.80 -1.01
C THR A 18 21.21 4.10 -1.15
N ALA A 19 20.84 5.36 -0.91
CA ALA A 19 19.50 5.86 -1.15
C ALA A 19 19.25 6.12 -2.64
N ILE A 20 18.00 5.89 -3.08
CA ILE A 20 17.49 6.29 -4.39
C ILE A 20 18.32 5.70 -5.53
N VAL A 21 18.11 4.41 -5.77
CA VAL A 21 18.79 3.66 -6.84
C VAL A 21 18.04 3.83 -8.16
N ASN A 22 18.79 4.07 -9.24
CA ASN A 22 18.31 4.28 -10.62
C ASN A 22 17.47 5.57 -10.80
N ASP A 23 18.19 6.67 -11.02
CA ASP A 23 17.62 8.01 -11.20
C ASP A 23 16.55 8.07 -12.29
N GLU A 24 16.73 7.36 -13.41
CA GLU A 24 15.78 7.39 -14.51
C GLU A 24 14.39 6.87 -14.09
N ALA A 25 14.36 5.81 -13.28
CA ALA A 25 13.11 5.26 -12.73
C ALA A 25 12.41 6.27 -11.81
N TRP A 26 13.17 6.94 -10.95
CA TRP A 26 12.65 7.95 -10.04
C TRP A 26 12.16 9.21 -10.75
N LEU A 27 12.90 9.69 -11.75
CA LEU A 27 12.51 10.84 -12.56
C LEU A 27 11.20 10.57 -13.32
N LYS A 28 11.06 9.38 -13.92
CA LYS A 28 9.81 8.96 -14.57
C LYS A 28 8.64 8.92 -13.59
N PHE A 29 8.86 8.42 -12.38
CA PHE A 29 7.84 8.42 -11.33
C PHE A 29 7.45 9.84 -10.89
N LEU A 30 8.42 10.71 -10.60
CA LEU A 30 8.15 12.08 -10.16
C LEU A 30 7.47 12.90 -11.26
N LYS A 31 7.85 12.70 -12.53
CA LYS A 31 7.16 13.28 -13.67
C LYS A 31 5.72 12.77 -13.79
N PHE A 32 5.49 11.47 -13.60
CA PHE A 32 4.13 10.93 -13.54
C PHE A 32 3.30 11.61 -12.44
N MET A 33 3.87 11.78 -11.24
CA MET A 33 3.16 12.45 -10.14
C MET A 33 2.88 13.92 -10.45
N GLN A 34 3.83 14.64 -11.06
CA GLN A 34 3.64 16.02 -11.53
C GLN A 34 2.47 16.11 -12.52
N GLU A 35 2.44 15.23 -13.53
CA GLU A 35 1.34 15.18 -14.51
C GLU A 35 0.01 14.74 -13.88
N TRP A 36 0.03 13.92 -12.84
CA TRP A 36 -1.17 13.46 -12.13
C TRP A 36 -1.78 14.56 -11.24
N GLY A 37 -0.93 15.42 -10.67
CA GLY A 37 -1.31 16.42 -9.69
C GLY A 37 -2.14 17.59 -10.22
N PRO A 38 -2.55 18.50 -9.33
CA PRO A 38 -3.44 19.62 -9.67
C PRO A 38 -2.87 20.55 -10.75
N SER A 39 -1.55 20.75 -10.79
CA SER A 39 -0.88 21.55 -11.82
C SER A 39 -0.71 20.84 -13.17
N GLY A 40 -1.01 19.54 -13.23
CA GLY A 40 -0.97 18.73 -14.45
C GLY A 40 -2.38 18.46 -15.00
N LYS A 41 -2.73 17.17 -15.10
CA LYS A 41 -4.03 16.67 -15.56
C LYS A 41 -5.09 16.65 -14.46
N ASN A 42 -4.69 16.90 -13.20
CA ASN A 42 -5.58 16.95 -12.05
C ASN A 42 -6.46 15.68 -11.95
N LEU A 43 -5.83 14.52 -11.73
CA LEU A 43 -6.50 13.21 -11.79
C LEU A 43 -6.73 12.56 -10.42
N GLY A 44 -6.39 13.22 -9.32
CA GLY A 44 -6.59 12.65 -7.99
C GLY A 44 -6.35 13.60 -6.83
N SER A 45 -5.98 13.02 -5.69
CA SER A 45 -5.66 13.77 -4.47
C SER A 45 -4.51 14.77 -4.71
N PRO A 46 -4.53 15.97 -4.10
CA PRO A 46 -5.49 16.42 -3.08
C PRO A 46 -6.82 17.00 -3.61
N THR A 47 -6.99 17.18 -4.92
CA THR A 47 -8.20 17.86 -5.46
C THR A 47 -9.47 17.06 -5.25
N TYR A 48 -9.41 15.73 -5.43
CA TYR A 48 -10.57 14.86 -5.36
C TYR A 48 -10.63 14.05 -4.07
N THR A 49 -11.86 13.72 -3.66
CA THR A 49 -12.10 12.74 -2.60
C THR A 49 -11.50 11.39 -3.02
N ASN A 50 -10.87 10.68 -2.08
CA ASN A 50 -10.30 9.35 -2.36
C ASN A 50 -11.34 8.42 -3.00
N ALA A 51 -11.04 7.92 -4.19
CA ALA A 51 -11.93 7.12 -5.04
C ALA A 51 -12.63 5.97 -4.30
N ARG A 52 -11.93 5.29 -3.38
CA ARG A 52 -12.48 4.19 -2.57
C ARG A 52 -13.69 4.57 -1.67
N LYS A 53 -13.93 5.87 -1.45
CA LYS A 53 -15.09 6.39 -0.71
C LYS A 53 -16.31 6.65 -1.62
N LEU A 54 -16.10 6.70 -2.93
CA LEU A 54 -17.12 7.00 -3.92
C LEU A 54 -17.52 5.75 -4.71
N PHE A 55 -16.56 4.86 -4.99
CA PHE A 55 -16.78 3.66 -5.81
C PHE A 55 -18.00 2.82 -5.40
N ASN A 56 -18.21 2.60 -4.10
CA ASN A 56 -19.32 1.77 -3.60
C ASN A 56 -20.70 2.35 -3.91
N LYS A 57 -20.80 3.65 -4.18
CA LYS A 57 -22.07 4.34 -4.41
C LYS A 57 -22.70 3.99 -5.75
N ASP A 58 -21.92 3.44 -6.69
CA ASP A 58 -22.39 3.07 -8.03
C ASP A 58 -23.20 4.19 -8.72
N ASN A 59 -22.67 5.42 -8.65
CA ASN A 59 -23.36 6.64 -9.07
C ASN A 59 -22.65 7.36 -10.23
N ASN A 60 -21.81 6.63 -10.98
CA ASN A 60 -20.99 7.14 -12.08
C ASN A 60 -19.90 8.18 -11.72
N ASP A 61 -19.62 8.43 -10.44
CA ASP A 61 -18.54 9.34 -10.03
C ASP A 61 -17.14 8.77 -10.28
N MET A 62 -16.96 7.45 -10.18
CA MET A 62 -15.67 6.78 -10.25
C MET A 62 -15.78 5.44 -10.97
N GLY A 63 -15.01 5.24 -12.05
CA GLY A 63 -14.92 3.95 -12.74
C GLY A 63 -13.89 2.97 -12.16
N MET A 64 -12.88 3.45 -11.42
CA MET A 64 -11.84 2.62 -10.82
C MET A 64 -11.36 3.21 -9.50
N CYS A 65 -10.92 2.36 -8.58
CA CYS A 65 -10.22 2.79 -7.37
C CYS A 65 -9.10 1.82 -6.99
N LEU A 66 -8.03 2.37 -6.39
CA LEU A 66 -6.98 1.55 -5.77
C LEU A 66 -7.33 1.33 -4.30
N THR A 67 -7.45 0.06 -3.90
CA THR A 67 -7.85 -0.34 -2.54
C THR A 67 -7.44 -1.79 -2.26
N GLY A 68 -7.61 -2.25 -1.02
CA GLY A 68 -7.33 -3.62 -0.60
C GLY A 68 -8.58 -4.49 -0.53
N LEU A 69 -8.37 -5.78 -0.24
CA LEU A 69 -9.42 -6.79 -0.07
C LEU A 69 -10.55 -6.37 0.88
N TYR A 70 -10.24 -5.58 1.91
CA TYR A 70 -11.23 -5.03 2.84
C TYR A 70 -12.37 -4.27 2.15
N GLN A 71 -12.16 -3.74 0.93
CA GLN A 71 -13.17 -2.99 0.20
C GLN A 71 -14.38 -3.85 -0.19
N GLN A 72 -14.21 -5.15 -0.42
CA GLN A 72 -15.33 -6.03 -0.80
C GLN A 72 -16.41 -6.03 0.29
N GLY A 73 -16.01 -6.16 1.55
CA GLY A 73 -16.91 -6.07 2.70
C GLY A 73 -17.54 -4.68 2.86
N ARG A 74 -16.85 -3.61 2.45
CA ARG A 74 -17.44 -2.26 2.41
C ARG A 74 -18.48 -2.12 1.32
N ILE A 75 -18.23 -2.62 0.11
CA ILE A 75 -19.23 -2.63 -0.97
C ILE A 75 -20.46 -3.39 -0.48
N LYS A 76 -20.27 -4.59 0.08
CA LYS A 76 -21.35 -5.41 0.64
C LYS A 76 -22.16 -4.69 1.73
N SER A 77 -21.50 -3.91 2.58
CA SER A 77 -22.16 -3.17 3.67
C SER A 77 -22.85 -1.90 3.19
N ASP A 78 -22.21 -1.13 2.31
CA ASP A 78 -22.65 0.20 1.89
C ASP A 78 -23.70 0.11 0.76
N ASN A 79 -23.55 -0.87 -0.15
CA ASN A 79 -24.39 -1.05 -1.33
C ASN A 79 -24.48 -2.55 -1.72
N PRO A 80 -25.34 -3.33 -1.04
CA PRO A 80 -25.52 -4.76 -1.33
C PRO A 80 -25.97 -5.05 -2.76
N ASP A 81 -26.74 -4.15 -3.39
CA ASP A 81 -27.22 -4.35 -4.77
C ASP A 81 -26.04 -4.29 -5.73
N PHE A 82 -25.15 -3.30 -5.59
CA PHE A 82 -23.92 -3.23 -6.36
C PHE A 82 -22.98 -4.41 -6.06
N TYR A 83 -22.89 -4.86 -4.80
CA TYR A 83 -22.10 -6.05 -4.48
C TYR A 83 -22.56 -7.30 -5.25
N ASN A 84 -23.88 -7.49 -5.39
CA ASN A 84 -24.48 -8.66 -6.02
C ASN A 84 -24.77 -8.48 -7.53
N SER A 85 -24.49 -7.31 -8.11
CA SER A 85 -24.87 -7.00 -9.50
C SER A 85 -24.03 -7.75 -10.54
N GLY A 86 -22.79 -8.11 -10.20
CA GLY A 86 -21.80 -8.58 -11.18
C GLY A 86 -21.09 -7.46 -11.97
N GLU A 87 -21.41 -6.20 -11.69
CA GLU A 87 -20.91 -5.02 -12.43
C GLU A 87 -19.60 -4.45 -11.86
N TRP A 88 -19.01 -5.10 -10.85
CA TRP A 88 -17.71 -4.73 -10.30
C TRP A 88 -16.75 -5.90 -10.36
N MET A 89 -15.46 -5.58 -10.52
CA MET A 89 -14.41 -6.57 -10.56
C MET A 89 -13.14 -6.08 -9.85
N VAL A 90 -12.29 -7.04 -9.49
CA VAL A 90 -10.90 -6.76 -9.09
C VAL A 90 -9.99 -7.24 -10.20
N VAL A 91 -9.09 -6.38 -10.63
CA VAL A 91 -8.06 -6.67 -11.63
C VAL A 91 -6.68 -6.66 -10.98
N PRO A 92 -5.67 -7.36 -11.57
CA PRO A 92 -4.30 -7.27 -11.10
C PRO A 92 -3.81 -5.83 -11.02
N PHE A 93 -2.89 -5.56 -10.08
CA PHE A 93 -2.32 -4.23 -9.91
C PHE A 93 -1.72 -3.71 -11.23
N PRO A 94 -2.06 -2.47 -11.66
CA PRO A 94 -1.55 -1.94 -12.91
C PRO A 94 -0.02 -1.77 -12.90
N VAL A 95 0.61 -2.16 -14.01
CA VAL A 95 2.04 -1.96 -14.25
C VAL A 95 2.27 -1.03 -15.44
N PHE A 96 3.38 -0.30 -15.43
CA PHE A 96 3.78 0.48 -16.61
C PHE A 96 3.93 -0.42 -17.85
N LYS A 97 3.52 0.08 -19.02
CA LYS A 97 3.67 -0.65 -20.30
C LYS A 97 5.11 -1.06 -20.59
N ASN A 98 6.08 -0.26 -20.16
CA ASN A 98 7.52 -0.51 -20.28
C ASN A 98 8.16 -0.93 -18.94
N ALA A 99 7.38 -1.51 -18.03
CA ALA A 99 7.92 -2.04 -16.79
C ALA A 99 8.97 -3.13 -17.09
N VAL A 100 10.09 -3.07 -16.38
CA VAL A 100 11.15 -4.08 -16.42
C VAL A 100 10.97 -5.14 -15.32
N LYS A 101 10.03 -4.91 -14.40
CA LYS A 101 9.62 -5.86 -13.34
C LYS A 101 8.10 -5.80 -13.15
N ASP A 102 7.51 -6.97 -12.92
CA ASP A 102 6.09 -7.10 -12.53
C ASP A 102 5.97 -6.93 -11.01
N VAL A 103 5.79 -5.67 -10.56
CA VAL A 103 5.73 -5.31 -9.13
C VAL A 103 4.34 -4.73 -8.81
N PRO A 104 3.52 -5.41 -8.00
CA PRO A 104 2.23 -4.90 -7.56
C PRO A 104 2.39 -3.93 -6.36
N ALA A 105 1.28 -3.54 -5.73
CA ALA A 105 1.34 -2.78 -4.49
C ALA A 105 2.14 -3.51 -3.40
N ALA A 106 2.97 -2.76 -2.66
CA ALA A 106 3.59 -3.27 -1.44
C ALA A 106 2.53 -3.47 -0.34
N TYR A 107 2.71 -4.50 0.49
CA TYR A 107 1.82 -4.78 1.61
C TYR A 107 2.42 -4.29 2.94
N TYR A 108 1.54 -4.03 3.90
CA TYR A 108 1.91 -3.73 5.28
C TYR A 108 0.98 -4.48 6.22
N GLY A 109 1.42 -4.69 7.46
CA GLY A 109 0.67 -5.39 8.48
C GLY A 109 0.37 -4.50 9.67
N HIS A 110 -0.73 -4.79 10.35
CA HIS A 110 -0.92 -4.36 11.73
C HIS A 110 -0.53 -5.52 12.64
N TYR A 111 0.05 -5.22 13.79
CA TYR A 111 0.48 -6.22 14.76
C TYR A 111 0.05 -5.81 16.16
N TYR A 112 -0.26 -6.81 16.99
CA TYR A 112 -0.45 -6.60 18.42
C TYR A 112 0.92 -6.58 19.11
N MET A 113 1.11 -5.65 20.05
CA MET A 113 2.29 -5.60 20.91
C MET A 113 1.87 -5.64 22.37
N VAL A 114 2.72 -6.25 23.21
CA VAL A 114 2.59 -6.18 24.66
C VAL A 114 3.56 -5.15 25.20
N ASN A 115 3.06 -4.22 26.02
CA ASN A 115 3.89 -3.18 26.62
C ASN A 115 4.86 -3.79 27.64
N GLY A 116 6.15 -3.75 27.33
CA GLY A 116 7.23 -4.28 28.17
C GLY A 116 7.43 -3.57 29.51
N GLN A 117 6.82 -2.40 29.72
CA GLN A 117 6.88 -1.65 30.99
C GLN A 117 5.85 -2.13 32.02
N LYS A 118 4.95 -3.05 31.67
CA LYS A 118 3.97 -3.63 32.61
C LYS A 118 4.58 -4.75 33.46
N SER A 119 3.92 -5.10 34.57
CA SER A 119 4.35 -6.24 35.39
C SER A 119 4.36 -7.53 34.57
N LYS A 120 5.21 -8.49 34.97
CA LYS A 120 5.35 -9.78 34.28
C LYS A 120 4.02 -10.52 34.13
N GLU A 121 3.19 -10.49 35.16
CA GLU A 121 1.86 -11.11 35.16
C GLU A 121 0.94 -10.48 34.10
N ASN A 122 0.89 -9.15 34.02
CA ASN A 122 0.11 -8.45 32.99
C ASN A 122 0.60 -8.78 31.59
N GLN A 123 1.93 -8.83 31.39
CA GLN A 123 2.49 -9.19 30.10
C GLN A 123 2.10 -10.62 29.70
N GLN A 124 2.14 -11.58 30.63
CA GLN A 124 1.74 -12.96 30.36
C GLN A 124 0.26 -13.06 29.98
N MET A 125 -0.64 -12.37 30.69
CA MET A 125 -2.06 -12.39 30.37
C MET A 125 -2.35 -11.67 29.05
N ALA A 126 -1.67 -10.56 28.77
CA ALA A 126 -1.78 -9.87 27.48
C ALA A 126 -1.33 -10.77 26.32
N TRP A 127 -0.23 -11.53 26.47
CA TRP A 127 0.21 -12.48 25.45
C TRP A 127 -0.80 -13.61 25.22
N LYS A 128 -1.41 -14.15 26.28
CA LYS A 128 -2.50 -15.14 26.15
C LYS A 128 -3.70 -14.56 25.41
N PHE A 129 -4.08 -13.32 25.70
CA PHE A 129 -5.16 -12.63 25.01
C PHE A 129 -4.84 -12.41 23.53
N VAL A 130 -3.63 -11.94 23.20
CA VAL A 130 -3.19 -11.80 21.80
C VAL A 130 -3.23 -13.13 21.07
N ALA A 131 -2.74 -14.21 21.70
CA ALA A 131 -2.78 -15.55 21.12
C ALA A 131 -4.22 -16.01 20.83
N TYR A 132 -5.16 -15.73 21.74
CA TYR A 132 -6.59 -15.99 21.52
C TYR A 132 -7.13 -15.17 20.34
N MET A 133 -6.88 -13.86 20.27
CA MET A 133 -7.36 -13.03 19.17
C MET A 133 -6.83 -13.50 17.80
N LEU A 134 -5.57 -13.95 17.76
CA LEU A 134 -4.91 -14.45 16.54
C LEU A 134 -5.23 -15.92 16.21
N SER A 135 -5.97 -16.63 17.07
CA SER A 135 -6.43 -17.99 16.77
C SER A 135 -7.79 -18.02 16.05
N HIS A 136 -8.34 -16.86 15.66
CA HIS A 136 -9.67 -16.74 15.02
C HIS A 136 -9.60 -16.10 13.62
N PRO A 137 -8.72 -16.58 12.70
CA PRO A 137 -8.49 -15.93 11.42
C PRO A 137 -9.75 -15.87 10.53
N GLU A 138 -10.57 -16.93 10.51
CA GLU A 138 -11.80 -16.95 9.71
C GLU A 138 -12.87 -16.01 10.26
N GLU A 139 -12.95 -15.83 11.58
CA GLU A 139 -13.89 -14.91 12.19
C GLU A 139 -13.54 -13.46 11.82
N TYR A 140 -12.25 -13.10 11.87
CA TYR A 140 -11.78 -11.79 11.42
C TYR A 140 -12.12 -11.55 9.94
N LEU A 141 -11.93 -12.55 9.09
CA LEU A 141 -12.23 -12.43 7.67
C LEU A 141 -13.73 -12.28 7.42
N THR A 142 -14.55 -13.13 8.04
CA THR A 142 -15.99 -13.20 7.73
C THR A 142 -16.82 -12.12 8.42
N LYS A 143 -16.40 -11.65 9.61
CA LYS A 143 -17.15 -10.65 10.39
C LYS A 143 -16.74 -9.22 10.08
N VAL A 144 -15.45 -8.98 9.86
CA VAL A 144 -14.92 -7.61 9.69
C VAL A 144 -14.05 -7.44 8.45
N ASN A 145 -13.96 -8.47 7.59
CA ASN A 145 -13.22 -8.43 6.32
C ASN A 145 -11.74 -8.07 6.48
N ILE A 146 -11.14 -8.53 7.59
CA ILE A 146 -9.71 -8.39 7.88
C ILE A 146 -9.02 -9.74 7.68
N VAL A 147 -7.99 -9.76 6.84
CA VAL A 147 -7.19 -10.96 6.59
C VAL A 147 -6.09 -11.05 7.65
N GLN A 148 -6.07 -12.16 8.40
CA GLN A 148 -4.88 -12.55 9.16
C GLN A 148 -3.93 -13.32 8.22
N PRO A 149 -2.64 -12.94 8.11
CA PRO A 149 -1.75 -13.47 7.07
C PRO A 149 -1.20 -14.87 7.43
N THR A 150 -2.09 -15.85 7.61
CA THR A 150 -1.70 -17.24 7.88
C THR A 150 -1.83 -18.10 6.63
N VAL A 151 -0.91 -19.05 6.45
CA VAL A 151 -0.97 -20.02 5.33
C VAL A 151 -2.26 -20.83 5.39
N GLU A 152 -2.75 -21.13 6.60
CA GLU A 152 -3.99 -21.85 6.82
C GLU A 152 -5.20 -21.08 6.29
N LEU A 153 -5.37 -19.80 6.67
CA LEU A 153 -6.48 -18.98 6.18
C LEU A 153 -6.44 -18.83 4.67
N MET A 154 -5.27 -18.55 4.10
CA MET A 154 -5.11 -18.36 2.64
C MET A 154 -5.42 -19.65 1.84
N LYS A 155 -5.33 -20.82 2.47
CA LYS A 155 -5.68 -22.12 1.88
C LYS A 155 -7.12 -22.55 2.17
N SER A 156 -7.82 -21.89 3.08
CA SER A 156 -9.16 -22.29 3.49
C SER A 156 -10.21 -21.98 2.42
N GLU A 157 -11.29 -22.74 2.44
CA GLU A 157 -12.42 -22.52 1.52
C GLU A 157 -13.06 -21.14 1.78
N THR A 158 -13.05 -20.67 3.02
CA THR A 158 -13.54 -19.34 3.38
C THR A 158 -12.83 -18.24 2.60
N TYR A 159 -11.49 -18.28 2.52
CA TYR A 159 -10.75 -17.30 1.72
C TYR A 159 -10.91 -17.52 0.21
N LYS A 160 -10.77 -18.75 -0.26
CA LYS A 160 -10.83 -19.07 -1.70
C LYS A 160 -12.20 -18.75 -2.32
N SER A 161 -13.27 -18.90 -1.56
CA SER A 161 -14.64 -18.58 -1.99
C SER A 161 -14.93 -17.09 -2.09
N MET A 162 -14.05 -16.21 -1.58
CA MET A 162 -14.25 -14.77 -1.73
C MET A 162 -14.15 -14.33 -3.19
N PRO A 163 -14.97 -13.36 -3.63
CA PRO A 163 -14.85 -12.80 -4.97
C PRO A 163 -13.42 -12.34 -5.26
N TYR A 164 -12.88 -12.80 -6.39
CA TYR A 164 -11.57 -12.40 -6.90
C TYR A 164 -10.38 -12.71 -5.95
N SER A 165 -10.53 -13.64 -5.00
CA SER A 165 -9.48 -14.07 -4.06
C SER A 165 -8.15 -14.43 -4.74
N GLU A 166 -8.23 -15.04 -5.92
CA GLU A 166 -7.08 -15.41 -6.75
C GLU A 166 -6.27 -14.18 -7.21
N VAL A 167 -6.93 -13.08 -7.57
CA VAL A 167 -6.23 -11.85 -7.98
C VAL A 167 -5.41 -11.30 -6.82
N PHE A 168 -5.98 -11.24 -5.61
CA PHE A 168 -5.26 -10.81 -4.41
C PHE A 168 -4.10 -11.74 -4.06
N THR A 169 -4.31 -13.06 -4.20
CA THR A 169 -3.26 -14.06 -3.92
C THR A 169 -2.10 -13.93 -4.89
N ASN A 170 -2.40 -13.76 -6.18
CA ASN A 170 -1.41 -13.64 -7.23
C ASN A 170 -0.59 -12.34 -7.10
N ASP A 171 -1.23 -11.22 -6.76
CA ASP A 171 -0.52 -9.97 -6.48
C ASP A 171 0.29 -10.07 -5.17
N MET A 172 -0.27 -10.65 -4.11
CA MET A 172 0.46 -10.82 -2.84
C MET A 172 1.71 -11.69 -3.00
N ALA A 173 1.69 -12.72 -3.87
CA ALA A 173 2.83 -13.58 -4.14
C ALA A 173 4.00 -12.86 -4.84
N LYS A 174 3.74 -11.74 -5.51
CA LYS A 174 4.74 -10.91 -6.20
C LYS A 174 5.13 -9.67 -5.40
N GLY A 175 4.22 -9.18 -4.56
CA GLY A 175 4.44 -8.03 -3.70
C GLY A 175 5.48 -8.30 -2.61
N HIS A 176 5.95 -7.22 -2.00
CA HIS A 176 6.82 -7.29 -0.83
C HIS A 176 6.31 -6.34 0.25
N ILE A 177 6.81 -6.54 1.47
CA ILE A 177 6.53 -5.63 2.56
C ILE A 177 7.07 -4.23 2.22
N VAL A 178 6.35 -3.18 2.65
CA VAL A 178 6.88 -1.82 2.63
C VAL A 178 8.24 -1.75 3.34
N TYR A 179 9.10 -0.81 2.94
CA TYR A 179 10.38 -0.60 3.61
C TYR A 179 10.16 -0.46 5.12
N TYR A 180 10.83 -1.31 5.88
CA TYR A 180 10.72 -1.38 7.33
C TYR A 180 12.12 -1.27 7.93
N GLY A 181 12.29 -0.28 8.78
CA GLY A 181 13.52 0.06 9.50
C GLY A 181 13.19 1.13 10.53
N GLU A 182 14.10 1.37 11.48
CA GLU A 182 13.89 2.34 12.56
C GLU A 182 13.47 3.72 12.02
N ASN A 183 14.13 4.17 10.96
CA ASN A 183 13.88 5.48 10.34
C ASN A 183 12.85 5.44 9.19
N SER A 184 12.09 4.35 9.04
CA SER A 184 11.14 4.17 7.92
C SER A 184 10.07 5.26 7.84
N ALA A 185 9.56 5.74 8.99
CA ALA A 185 8.59 6.83 9.05
C ALA A 185 9.17 8.17 8.55
N GLN A 186 10.43 8.44 8.86
CA GLN A 186 11.13 9.65 8.40
C GLN A 186 11.37 9.58 6.89
N ILE A 187 11.85 8.45 6.37
CA ILE A 187 12.03 8.22 4.93
C ILE A 187 10.70 8.36 4.18
N GLN A 188 9.61 7.80 4.73
CA GLN A 188 8.28 7.94 4.15
C GLN A 188 7.85 9.42 4.04
N SER A 189 8.16 10.22 5.06
CA SER A 189 7.85 11.65 5.06
C SER A 189 8.61 12.38 3.94
N HIS A 190 9.88 12.07 3.72
CA HIS A 190 10.67 12.64 2.62
C HIS A 190 10.14 12.25 1.23
N ILE A 191 9.64 11.02 1.07
CA ILE A 191 8.98 10.60 -0.18
C ILE A 191 7.70 11.42 -0.42
N VAL A 192 6.88 11.62 0.62
CA VAL A 192 5.65 12.43 0.52
C VAL A 192 5.98 13.87 0.17
N GLU A 193 7.00 14.47 0.80
CA GLU A 193 7.46 15.82 0.50
C GLU A 193 7.89 15.97 -0.97
N ALA A 194 8.66 15.01 -1.50
CA ALA A 194 9.10 15.04 -2.91
C ALA A 194 7.93 14.94 -3.90
N ILE A 195 6.94 14.10 -3.59
CA ILE A 195 5.71 14.00 -4.39
C ILE A 195 4.93 15.31 -4.35
N GLN A 196 4.73 15.88 -3.16
CA GLN A 196 4.00 17.13 -2.98
C GLN A 196 4.72 18.31 -3.65
N SER A 197 6.06 18.34 -3.61
CA SER A 197 6.81 19.43 -4.22
C SER A 197 6.64 19.49 -5.74
N VAL A 198 6.64 18.33 -6.42
CA VAL A 198 6.42 18.29 -7.88
C VAL A 198 4.95 18.50 -8.24
N MET A 199 4.01 18.03 -7.41
CA MET A 199 2.57 18.14 -7.67
C MET A 199 1.99 19.53 -7.40
N LEU A 200 2.48 20.22 -6.36
CA LEU A 200 1.82 21.41 -5.78
C LEU A 200 2.71 22.65 -5.80
N ALA A 201 4.02 22.48 -5.60
CA ALA A 201 4.94 23.60 -5.44
C ALA A 201 5.68 23.97 -6.74
N GLY A 202 5.41 23.27 -7.85
CA GLY A 202 6.03 23.53 -9.15
C GLY A 202 7.53 23.21 -9.20
N VAL A 203 8.05 22.43 -8.24
CA VAL A 203 9.45 22.00 -8.25
C VAL A 203 9.68 21.00 -9.40
N SER A 204 10.82 21.11 -10.08
CA SER A 204 11.19 20.17 -11.14
C SER A 204 11.38 18.75 -10.59
N PRO A 205 11.06 17.69 -11.35
CA PRO A 205 11.37 16.31 -10.95
C PRO A 205 12.84 16.11 -10.58
N GLU A 206 13.76 16.77 -11.27
CA GLU A 206 15.21 16.70 -11.05
C GLU A 206 15.60 17.29 -9.68
N ASP A 207 15.10 18.47 -9.34
CA ASP A 207 15.40 19.14 -8.06
C ASP A 207 14.75 18.41 -6.88
N ALA A 208 13.52 17.90 -7.08
CA ALA A 208 12.83 17.08 -6.10
C ALA A 208 13.60 15.77 -5.84
N LEU A 209 14.11 15.13 -6.89
CA LEU A 209 14.90 13.90 -6.76
C LEU A 209 16.22 14.15 -6.02
N LYS A 210 16.93 15.22 -6.38
CA LYS A 210 18.18 15.61 -5.70
C LYS A 210 17.95 15.83 -4.21
N THR A 211 16.86 16.52 -3.86
CA THR A 211 16.48 16.79 -2.47
C THR A 211 16.10 15.50 -1.73
N LEU A 212 15.29 14.66 -2.37
CA LEU A 212 14.88 13.35 -1.82
C LEU A 212 16.10 12.48 -1.52
N ARG A 213 17.02 12.33 -2.48
CA ARG A 213 18.23 11.52 -2.30
C ARG A 213 19.05 12.00 -1.12
N ARG A 214 19.34 13.30 -1.06
CA ARG A 214 20.12 13.87 0.03
C ARG A 214 19.48 13.56 1.39
N LYS A 215 18.19 13.86 1.55
CA LYS A 215 17.47 13.63 2.81
C LYS A 215 17.43 12.15 3.20
N VAL A 216 17.16 11.25 2.25
CA VAL A 216 17.11 9.80 2.56
C VAL A 216 18.51 9.25 2.85
N GLN A 217 19.56 9.73 2.17
CA GLN A 217 20.94 9.34 2.47
C GLN A 217 21.39 9.81 3.85
N GLU A 218 21.07 11.06 4.24
CA GLU A 218 21.34 11.57 5.59
C GLU A 218 20.71 10.64 6.66
N VAL A 219 19.48 10.18 6.44
CA VAL A 219 18.80 9.24 7.34
C VAL A 219 19.44 7.85 7.38
N LEU A 220 20.07 7.40 6.29
CA LEU A 220 20.82 6.14 6.26
C LEU A 220 22.19 6.27 6.93
N ASP A 221 22.84 7.42 6.82
CA ASP A 221 24.18 7.65 7.38
C ASP A 221 24.12 7.90 8.90
N GLU A 222 23.00 8.43 9.41
CA GLU A 222 22.77 8.71 10.84
C GLU A 222 22.20 7.53 11.64
N GLY A 223 21.64 6.51 10.97
CA GLY A 223 21.03 5.32 11.59
C GLY A 223 22.00 4.15 11.70
#